data_AF-A0A0A2CSM6-F1
#
_entry.id   AF-A0A0A2CSM6-F1
#
_cell.length_a   1.000
_cell.length_b   1.000
_cell.length_c   1.000
_cell.angle_alpha   90.00
_cell.angle_beta   90.00
_cell.angle_gamma   90.00
#
_symmetry.space_group_name_H-M   'P 1'
#
loop_
_entity.id
_entity.type
_entity.pdbx_description
1 polymer ?
#
loop_
_entity_poly.entity_id
_entity_poly.type
_entity_poly.pdbx_seq_one_letter_code
_entity_poly.pdbx_strand_id
1 'polypeptide(L)'
;MVEVLIAGVLLAMVMTAVSRFSLSALINSRNQLERTRIEAAINDNIQLLQQADSLLTFDSIPSQDEQQSACNDPPNYLKEQIIESAGRQYVPAPNLKNESNKQLINRTVNTTAAEEIAVVIYSFEGPGATTVADNDSAELLHETEMKNATEQRVLELNPNFQARCYK
;
A
#
# COMPACT_ATOMS: atom_id res chain seq x y z
N MET A 1 -11.31 -59.96 0.68
CA MET A 1 -10.11 -59.28 1.22
C MET A 1 -9.63 -58.13 0.33
N VAL A 2 -9.52 -58.33 -0.99
CA VAL A 2 -9.05 -57.30 -1.94
C VAL A 2 -9.90 -56.01 -1.92
N GLU A 3 -11.23 -56.11 -1.80
CA GLU A 3 -12.12 -54.94 -1.74
C GLU A 3 -11.89 -54.04 -0.51
N VAL A 4 -11.56 -54.63 0.65
CA VAL A 4 -11.30 -53.85 1.88
C VAL A 4 -9.99 -53.07 1.73
N LEU A 5 -9.01 -53.65 1.05
CA LEU A 5 -7.73 -53.00 0.77
C LEU A 5 -7.91 -51.86 -0.25
N ILE A 6 -8.70 -52.07 -1.30
CA ILE A 6 -9.03 -51.03 -2.29
C ILE A 6 -9.80 -49.89 -1.61
N ALA A 7 -10.82 -50.19 -0.79
CA ALA A 7 -11.58 -49.18 -0.06
C ALA A 7 -10.70 -48.37 0.91
N GLY A 8 -9.78 -49.03 1.61
CA GLY A 8 -8.82 -48.36 2.50
C GLY A 8 -7.90 -47.40 1.76
N VAL A 9 -7.39 -47.80 0.59
CA VAL A 9 -6.53 -46.95 -0.24
C VAL A 9 -7.31 -45.76 -0.80
N LEU A 10 -8.54 -45.96 -1.29
CA LEU A 10 -9.39 -44.88 -1.80
C LEU A 10 -9.72 -43.85 -0.71
N LEU A 11 -10.07 -44.30 0.50
CA LEU A 11 -10.33 -43.41 1.64
C LEU A 11 -9.09 -42.61 2.05
N ALA A 12 -7.91 -43.23 2.05
CA ALA A 12 -6.65 -42.54 2.32
C ALA A 12 -6.34 -41.47 1.27
N MET A 13 -6.57 -41.76 -0.02
CA MET A 13 -6.41 -40.79 -1.11
C MET A 13 -7.39 -39.62 -0.99
N VAL A 14 -8.66 -39.88 -0.69
CA VAL A 14 -9.65 -38.81 -0.49
C VAL A 14 -9.28 -37.92 0.69
N MET A 15 -8.91 -38.50 1.84
CA MET A 15 -8.52 -37.72 3.02
C MET A 15 -7.29 -36.85 2.74
N THR A 16 -6.26 -37.39 2.09
CA THR A 16 -5.07 -36.60 1.72
C THR A 16 -5.38 -35.47 0.74
N ALA A 17 -6.26 -35.71 -0.24
CA ALA A 17 -6.71 -34.68 -1.17
C ALA A 17 -7.49 -33.56 -0.45
N VAL A 18 -8.45 -33.91 0.41
CA VAL A 18 -9.24 -32.94 1.18
C VAL A 18 -8.36 -32.13 2.13
N SER A 19 -7.38 -32.76 2.79
CA SER A 19 -6.43 -32.04 3.64
C SER A 19 -5.64 -30.99 2.87
N ARG A 20 -5.14 -31.33 1.68
CA ARG A 20 -4.42 -30.37 0.83
C ARG A 20 -5.32 -29.24 0.36
N PHE A 21 -6.54 -29.55 -0.08
CA PHE A 21 -7.51 -28.54 -0.49
C PHE A 21 -7.83 -27.54 0.63
N SER A 22 -8.10 -28.03 1.84
CA SER A 22 -8.37 -27.19 3.00
C SER A 22 -7.18 -26.30 3.37
N LEU A 23 -5.95 -26.81 3.31
CA LEU A 23 -4.75 -26.00 3.56
C LEU A 23 -4.58 -24.88 2.52
N SER A 24 -4.78 -25.18 1.24
CA SER A 24 -4.72 -24.18 0.17
C SER A 24 -5.79 -23.08 0.36
N ALA A 25 -7.00 -23.46 0.76
CA ALA A 25 -8.06 -22.49 1.05
C ALA A 25 -7.71 -21.57 2.23
N LEU A 26 -7.12 -22.11 3.30
CA LEU A 26 -6.67 -21.33 4.46
C LEU A 26 -5.54 -20.35 4.12
N ILE A 27 -4.56 -20.78 3.32
CA ILE A 27 -3.46 -19.91 2.87
C ILE A 27 -4.00 -18.74 2.05
N ASN A 28 -4.90 -19.01 1.10
CA ASN A 28 -5.54 -17.96 0.31
C ASN A 28 -6.37 -17.00 1.19
N SER A 29 -7.12 -17.54 2.15
CA SER A 29 -7.88 -16.71 3.10
C SER A 29 -6.98 -15.81 3.94
N ARG A 30 -5.82 -16.31 4.40
CA ARG A 30 -4.85 -15.51 5.16
C ARG A 30 -4.25 -14.40 4.30
N ASN A 31 -3.85 -14.71 3.07
CA ASN A 31 -3.30 -13.72 2.15
C ASN A 31 -4.32 -12.61 1.84
N GLN A 32 -5.59 -12.98 1.64
CA GLN A 32 -6.65 -12.01 1.40
C GLN A 32 -6.94 -11.13 2.62
N LEU A 33 -6.88 -11.68 3.83
CA LEU A 33 -7.02 -10.90 5.06
C LEU A 33 -5.88 -9.90 5.23
N GLU A 34 -4.63 -10.33 5.05
CA GLU A 34 -3.47 -9.44 5.11
C GLU A 34 -3.55 -8.33 4.05
N ARG A 35 -3.99 -8.67 2.85
CA ARG A 35 -4.22 -7.68 1.77
C ARG A 35 -5.24 -6.66 2.21
N THR A 36 -6.38 -7.11 2.71
CA THR A 36 -7.45 -6.23 3.19
C THR A 36 -6.96 -5.30 4.30
N ARG A 37 -6.10 -5.80 5.19
CA ARG A 37 -5.50 -5.00 6.26
C ARG A 37 -4.55 -3.92 5.74
N ILE A 38 -3.70 -4.26 4.76
CA ILE A 38 -2.81 -3.30 4.09
C ILE A 38 -3.63 -2.22 3.38
N GLU A 39 -4.62 -2.62 2.58
CA GLU A 39 -5.47 -1.70 1.83
C GLU A 39 -6.26 -0.78 2.75
N ALA A 40 -6.80 -1.30 3.86
CA ALA A 40 -7.49 -0.49 4.84
C ALA A 40 -6.57 0.58 5.46
N ALA A 41 -5.33 0.22 5.80
CA ALA A 41 -4.35 1.15 6.36
C ALA A 41 -3.92 2.22 5.34
N ILE A 42 -3.77 1.85 4.06
CA ILE A 42 -3.48 2.81 2.98
C ILE A 42 -4.68 3.75 2.78
N ASN A 43 -5.89 3.21 2.68
CA ASN A 43 -7.11 3.98 2.48
C ASN A 43 -7.38 4.97 3.63
N ASP A 44 -7.17 4.56 4.88
CA ASP A 44 -7.23 5.45 6.04
C ASP A 44 -6.24 6.61 5.92
N ASN A 45 -5.00 6.33 5.52
CA ASN A 45 -3.98 7.36 5.33
C ASN A 45 -4.29 8.31 4.17
N ILE A 46 -4.86 7.81 3.08
CA ILE A 46 -5.32 8.63 1.96
C ILE A 46 -6.40 9.61 2.44
N GLN A 47 -7.37 9.14 3.23
CA GLN A 47 -8.42 10.00 3.77
C GLN A 47 -7.85 11.08 4.69
N LEU A 48 -6.88 10.74 5.55
CA LEU A 48 -6.21 11.71 6.40
C LEU A 48 -5.43 12.75 5.59
N LEU A 49 -4.75 12.35 4.52
CA LEU A 49 -4.05 13.29 3.63
C LEU A 49 -5.02 14.23 2.89
N GLN A 50 -6.13 13.70 2.38
CA GLN A 50 -7.17 14.50 1.73
C GLN A 50 -7.83 15.47 2.72
N GLN A 51 -8.05 15.03 3.96
CA GLN A 51 -8.56 15.90 5.02
C GLN A 51 -7.56 17.02 5.34
N ALA A 52 -6.28 16.69 5.50
CA ALA A 52 -5.21 17.65 5.77
C ALA A 52 -5.09 18.70 4.65
N ASP A 53 -5.12 18.27 3.39
CA ASP A 53 -5.13 19.17 2.23
C ASP A 53 -6.39 20.05 2.20
N SER A 54 -7.57 19.48 2.47
CA SER A 54 -8.81 20.25 2.54
C SER A 54 -8.78 21.33 3.62
N LEU A 55 -8.09 21.10 4.75
CA LEU A 55 -7.92 22.07 5.82
C LEU A 55 -6.88 23.15 5.48
N LEU A 56 -5.90 22.83 4.64
CA LEU A 56 -4.88 23.76 4.17
C LEU A 56 -5.43 24.68 3.07
N THR A 57 -6.32 25.57 3.48
CA THR A 57 -6.89 26.61 2.61
C THR A 57 -5.96 27.81 2.51
N PHE A 58 -6.06 28.60 1.44
CA PHE A 58 -5.26 29.82 1.26
C PHE A 58 -5.36 30.78 2.46
N ASP A 59 -6.58 30.94 3.00
CA ASP A 59 -6.86 31.82 4.13
C ASP A 59 -6.33 31.25 5.47
N SER A 60 -6.02 29.95 5.54
CA SER A 60 -5.38 29.31 6.70
C SER A 60 -3.87 29.55 6.80
N ILE A 61 -3.26 30.09 5.74
CA ILE A 61 -1.83 30.44 5.71
C ILE A 61 -1.67 31.85 6.32
N PRO A 62 -0.97 32.01 7.46
CA PRO A 62 -1.04 33.18 8.32
C PRO A 62 -0.29 34.40 7.78
N SER A 63 0.75 34.20 6.97
CA SER A 63 1.59 35.28 6.45
C SER A 63 1.38 35.45 4.95
N GLN A 64 1.33 36.71 4.51
CA GLN A 64 1.27 37.04 3.08
C GLN A 64 2.55 36.62 2.33
N ASP A 65 3.70 36.69 2.99
CA ASP A 65 4.98 36.20 2.43
C ASP A 65 4.96 34.68 2.26
N GLU A 66 4.36 33.98 3.22
CA GLU A 66 4.22 32.53 3.18
C GLU A 66 3.19 32.10 2.12
N GLN A 67 2.10 32.84 1.97
CA GLN A 67 1.14 32.63 0.88
C GLN A 67 1.82 32.76 -0.48
N GLN A 68 2.68 33.77 -0.66
CA GLN A 68 3.44 33.94 -1.90
C GLN A 68 4.41 32.78 -2.13
N SER A 69 5.11 32.33 -1.08
CA SER A 69 5.99 31.17 -1.15
C SER A 69 5.23 29.89 -1.51
N ALA A 70 4.08 29.66 -0.88
CA ALA A 70 3.20 28.53 -1.17
C ALA A 70 2.68 28.56 -2.61
N CYS A 71 2.41 29.75 -3.17
CA CYS A 71 2.00 29.89 -4.56
C CYS A 71 3.13 29.73 -5.57
N ASN A 72 4.38 29.96 -5.18
CA ASN A 72 5.53 29.77 -6.07
C ASN A 72 5.85 28.28 -6.28
N ASP A 73 5.65 27.44 -5.25
CA ASP A 73 5.81 25.99 -5.33
C ASP A 73 4.76 25.25 -4.48
N PRO A 74 3.51 25.15 -4.98
CA PRO A 74 2.41 24.56 -4.23
C PRO A 74 2.65 23.09 -3.81
N PRO A 75 3.20 22.20 -4.67
CA PRO A 75 3.43 20.81 -4.30
C PRO A 75 4.45 20.65 -3.17
N ASN A 76 5.57 21.39 -3.22
CA ASN A 76 6.57 21.31 -2.16
C ASN A 76 6.04 21.88 -0.84
N TYR A 77 5.32 23.01 -0.88
CA TYR A 77 4.70 23.56 0.32
C TYR A 77 3.69 22.58 0.94
N LEU A 78 2.84 21.96 0.12
CA LEU A 78 1.90 20.94 0.59
C LEU A 78 2.65 19.79 1.29
N LYS A 79 3.70 19.26 0.67
CA LYS A 79 4.54 18.19 1.24
C LYS A 79 5.11 18.59 2.60
N GLU A 80 5.68 19.78 2.74
CA GLU A 80 6.21 20.27 4.01
C GLU A 80 5.11 20.33 5.10
N GLN A 81 3.90 20.74 4.74
CA GLN A 81 2.82 20.89 5.71
C GLN A 81 2.14 19.57 6.13
N ILE A 82 2.07 18.58 5.23
CA ILE A 82 1.32 17.33 5.50
C ILE A 82 2.20 16.09 5.69
N ILE A 83 3.45 16.11 5.23
CA ILE A 83 4.36 14.95 5.28
C ILE A 83 5.47 15.13 6.30
N GLU A 84 5.95 16.34 6.51
CA GLU A 84 7.01 16.59 7.49
C GLU A 84 6.41 16.75 8.90
N SER A 85 7.09 16.23 9.91
CA SER A 85 6.62 16.25 11.30
C SER A 85 6.49 17.67 11.88
N ALA A 86 7.13 18.66 11.25
CA ALA A 86 7.02 20.07 11.62
C ALA A 86 5.83 20.78 10.94
N GLY A 87 5.17 20.12 10.00
CA GLY A 87 4.02 20.64 9.27
C GLY A 87 2.78 20.79 10.16
N ARG A 88 1.95 21.78 9.87
CA ARG A 88 0.75 22.09 10.68
C ARG A 88 -0.34 21.02 10.58
N GLN A 89 -0.41 20.35 9.45
CA GLN A 89 -1.39 19.31 9.15
C GLN A 89 -0.69 17.97 8.93
N TYR A 90 0.37 17.70 9.69
CA TYR A 90 1.18 16.50 9.55
C TYR A 90 0.34 15.22 9.67
N VAL A 91 0.43 14.38 8.63
CA VAL A 91 -0.17 13.07 8.58
C VAL A 91 0.93 12.01 8.66
N PRO A 92 0.99 11.22 9.75
CA PRO A 92 2.00 10.19 9.90
C PRO A 92 1.86 9.12 8.81
N ALA A 93 2.97 8.49 8.45
CA ALA A 93 2.95 7.34 7.54
C ALA A 93 2.18 6.16 8.18
N PRO A 94 1.52 5.30 7.39
CA PRO A 94 0.81 4.13 7.90
C PRO A 94 1.77 3.23 8.70
N ASN A 95 1.47 3.02 9.98
CA ASN A 95 2.26 2.16 10.85
C ASN A 95 1.65 0.76 10.90
N LEU A 96 1.85 0.00 9.82
CA LEU A 96 1.42 -1.39 9.75
C LEU A 96 2.64 -2.31 9.77
N LYS A 97 2.68 -3.21 10.75
CA LYS A 97 3.77 -4.16 10.95
C LYS A 97 3.27 -5.60 10.86
N ASN A 98 4.14 -6.46 10.36
CA ASN A 98 3.92 -7.91 10.37
C ASN A 98 4.23 -8.50 11.76
N GLU A 99 3.96 -9.79 11.95
CA GLU A 99 4.28 -10.59 13.14
C GLU A 99 5.77 -10.48 13.53
N SER A 100 6.67 -10.30 12.56
CA SER A 100 8.12 -10.10 12.78
C SER A 100 8.53 -8.63 13.00
N ASN A 101 7.58 -7.72 13.29
CA ASN A 101 7.80 -6.28 13.42
C ASN A 101 8.36 -5.55 12.19
N LYS A 102 8.43 -6.19 11.02
CA LYS A 102 8.78 -5.55 9.74
C LYS A 102 7.66 -4.61 9.31
N GLN A 103 8.02 -3.38 8.93
CA GLN A 103 7.09 -2.42 8.31
C GLN A 103 6.60 -2.98 6.97
N LEU A 104 5.28 -3.02 6.77
CA LEU A 104 4.67 -3.57 5.56
C LEU A 104 4.46 -2.54 4.47
N ILE A 105 4.31 -1.26 4.84
CA ILE A 105 3.99 -0.17 3.92
C ILE A 105 5.10 0.87 3.98
N ASN A 106 5.67 1.18 2.82
CA ASN A 106 6.57 2.31 2.64
C ASN A 106 5.83 3.44 1.90
N ARG A 107 5.88 4.66 2.41
CA ARG A 107 5.25 5.84 1.80
C ARG A 107 6.35 6.80 1.35
N THR A 108 6.36 7.15 0.07
CA THR A 108 7.23 8.18 -0.50
C THR A 108 6.38 9.27 -1.13
N VAL A 109 6.91 10.48 -1.22
CA VAL A 109 6.23 11.61 -1.83
C VAL A 109 7.17 12.24 -2.85
N ASN A 110 6.71 12.34 -4.08
CA ASN A 110 7.40 13.02 -5.15
C ASN A 110 6.67 14.33 -5.45
N THR A 111 7.43 15.42 -5.42
CA THR A 111 6.96 16.77 -5.70
C THR A 111 7.83 17.31 -6.81
N THR A 112 7.39 17.14 -8.05
CA THR A 112 8.09 17.68 -9.21
C THR A 112 7.46 19.02 -9.54
N ALA A 113 8.24 20.10 -9.47
CA ALA A 113 7.76 21.47 -9.72
C ALA A 113 7.13 21.66 -11.12
N ALA A 114 7.41 20.77 -12.07
CA ALA A 114 6.83 20.79 -13.42
C ALA A 114 5.37 20.30 -13.49
N GLU A 115 4.94 19.48 -12.53
CA GLU A 115 3.64 18.80 -12.59
C GLU A 115 2.56 19.52 -11.77
N GLU A 116 2.92 20.55 -10.99
CA GLU A 116 2.02 21.30 -10.07
C GLU A 116 1.17 20.39 -9.14
N ILE A 117 1.56 19.13 -8.98
CA ILE A 117 0.84 18.09 -8.25
C ILE A 117 1.83 17.41 -7.29
N ALA A 118 1.36 17.06 -6.09
CA ALA A 118 2.09 16.22 -5.15
C ALA A 118 1.66 14.76 -5.32
N VAL A 119 2.61 13.87 -5.63
CA VAL A 119 2.33 12.45 -5.86
C VAL A 119 2.80 11.64 -4.66
N VAL A 120 1.86 11.03 -3.95
CA VAL A 120 2.12 10.15 -2.81
C VAL A 120 2.08 8.70 -3.29
N ILE A 121 3.18 7.97 -3.11
CA ILE A 121 3.32 6.58 -3.53
C ILE A 121 3.43 5.70 -2.29
N TYR A 122 2.50 4.76 -2.17
CA TYR A 122 2.55 3.68 -1.20
C TYR A 122 3.09 2.44 -1.89
N SER A 123 4.17 1.86 -1.37
CA SER A 123 4.77 0.61 -1.85
C SER A 123 4.68 -0.47 -0.78
N PHE A 124 4.26 -1.68 -1.16
CA PHE A 124 4.18 -2.83 -0.25
C PHE A 124 4.39 -4.16 -0.98
N GLU A 125 4.76 -5.20 -0.24
CA GLU A 125 4.87 -6.56 -0.76
C GLU A 125 3.47 -7.22 -0.76
N GLY A 126 3.03 -7.73 -1.91
CA GLY A 126 1.75 -8.43 -2.03
C GLY A 126 1.70 -9.69 -1.13
N PRO A 127 0.61 -9.92 -0.37
CA PRO A 127 0.49 -11.12 0.45
C PRO A 127 0.55 -12.40 -0.38
N GLY A 128 1.43 -13.32 -0.01
CA GLY A 128 1.71 -14.54 -0.76
C GLY A 128 2.85 -14.42 -1.78
N ALA A 129 3.45 -13.24 -1.95
CA ALA A 129 4.69 -13.09 -2.71
C ALA A 129 5.83 -13.83 -2.01
N THR A 130 6.47 -14.75 -2.72
CA THR A 130 7.68 -15.44 -2.25
C THR A 130 8.91 -14.78 -2.86
N THR A 131 9.92 -14.50 -2.03
CA THR A 131 11.25 -14.16 -2.52
C THR A 131 11.95 -15.46 -2.90
N VAL A 132 11.96 -15.82 -4.18
CA VAL A 132 12.74 -16.97 -4.66
C VAL A 132 14.18 -16.51 -4.81
N ALA A 133 15.08 -17.04 -3.97
CA ALA A 133 16.50 -16.97 -4.25
C ALA A 133 16.77 -17.94 -5.40
N ASP A 134 17.14 -17.41 -6.57
CA ASP A 134 17.48 -18.15 -7.80
C ASP A 134 18.32 -19.38 -7.49
N ASN A 135 17.69 -20.55 -7.30
CA ASN A 135 18.34 -21.84 -7.23
C ASN A 135 17.29 -22.92 -7.50
N ASP A 136 17.18 -23.23 -8.80
CA ASP A 136 16.84 -24.54 -9.36
C ASP A 136 15.36 -24.92 -9.64
N SER A 137 15.21 -25.50 -10.83
CA SER A 137 14.08 -26.26 -11.40
C SER A 137 12.76 -25.57 -11.79
N ALA A 138 12.59 -25.43 -13.11
CA ALA A 138 11.35 -25.45 -13.90
C ALA A 138 10.08 -24.82 -13.27
N GLU A 139 10.03 -23.49 -13.24
CA GLU A 139 8.85 -22.75 -12.81
C GLU A 139 7.78 -22.61 -13.91
N LEU A 140 6.52 -22.87 -13.53
CA LEU A 140 5.34 -22.57 -14.35
C LEU A 140 5.22 -21.05 -14.56
N LEU A 141 5.12 -20.61 -15.81
CA LEU A 141 5.07 -19.20 -16.23
C LEU A 141 3.95 -18.36 -15.57
N HIS A 142 2.92 -18.99 -14.99
CA HIS A 142 1.86 -18.28 -14.26
C HIS A 142 2.19 -17.98 -12.79
N GLU A 143 3.12 -18.70 -12.17
CA GLU A 143 3.56 -18.39 -10.79
C GLU A 143 4.58 -17.24 -10.78
N THR A 144 5.26 -16.97 -11.89
CA THR A 144 6.30 -15.94 -12.02
C THR A 144 5.79 -14.49 -11.91
N GLU A 145 4.53 -14.20 -12.20
CA GLU A 145 4.00 -12.83 -12.09
C GLU A 145 3.77 -12.38 -10.64
N MET A 146 3.58 -13.33 -9.70
CA MET A 146 3.46 -13.03 -8.27
C MET A 146 4.80 -13.07 -7.51
N LYS A 147 5.89 -13.43 -8.18
CA LYS A 147 7.25 -13.46 -7.60
C LYS A 147 7.79 -12.04 -7.61
N ASN A 148 8.15 -11.52 -6.43
CA ASN A 148 8.64 -10.14 -6.25
C ASN A 148 7.67 -9.01 -6.68
N ALA A 149 6.36 -9.25 -6.70
CA ALA A 149 5.37 -8.21 -6.99
C ALA A 149 5.32 -7.17 -5.85
N THR A 150 6.18 -6.16 -5.94
CA THR A 150 6.00 -4.91 -5.17
C THR A 150 4.81 -4.20 -5.76
N GLU A 151 3.75 -4.08 -4.99
CA GLU A 151 2.55 -3.37 -5.38
C GLU A 151 2.63 -1.91 -4.97
N GLN A 152 2.02 -1.05 -5.80
CA GLN A 152 1.96 0.38 -5.53
C GLN A 152 0.52 0.88 -5.52
N ARG A 153 0.25 1.84 -4.64
CA ARG A 153 -0.94 2.70 -4.70
C ARG A 153 -0.46 4.13 -4.83
N VAL A 154 -1.01 4.86 -5.78
CA VAL A 154 -0.63 6.23 -6.11
C VAL A 154 -1.80 7.14 -5.78
N LEU A 155 -1.51 8.20 -5.03
CA LEU A 155 -2.44 9.29 -4.74
C LEU A 155 -1.85 10.57 -5.31
N GLU A 156 -2.58 11.21 -6.19
CA GLU A 156 -2.26 12.53 -6.73
C GLU A 156 -3.04 13.57 -5.93
N LEU A 157 -2.33 14.53 -5.33
CA LEU A 157 -2.90 15.63 -4.57
C LEU A 157 -2.63 16.93 -5.30
N ASN A 158 -3.70 17.65 -5.61
CA ASN A 158 -3.63 19.03 -6.07
C ASN A 158 -3.88 19.94 -4.85
N PRO A 159 -2.88 20.73 -4.41
CA PRO A 159 -3.01 21.56 -3.22
C PRO A 159 -4.26 22.46 -3.25
N ASN A 160 -5.15 22.31 -2.28
CA ASN A 160 -6.43 23.02 -2.28
C ASN A 160 -6.29 24.56 -2.31
N PHE A 161 -5.26 25.11 -1.67
CA PHE A 161 -4.98 26.56 -1.67
C PHE A 161 -4.54 27.10 -3.04
N GLN A 162 -4.05 26.25 -3.94
CA GLN A 162 -3.48 26.66 -5.24
C GLN A 162 -4.49 27.36 -6.14
N ALA A 163 -5.79 27.07 -6.00
CA ALA A 163 -6.85 27.74 -6.76
C ALA A 163 -6.88 29.27 -6.56
N ARG A 164 -6.30 29.78 -5.45
CA ARG A 164 -6.19 31.22 -5.19
C ARG A 164 -4.85 31.85 -5.57
N CYS A 165 -3.90 31.04 -6.01
CA CYS A 165 -2.57 31.49 -6.45
C CYS A 165 -2.58 32.07 -7.87
N TYR A 166 -3.50 31.64 -8.73
CA TYR A 166 -3.68 32.20 -10.06
C TYR A 166 -4.73 33.32 -10.00
N LYS A 167 -4.28 34.56 -9.86
CA LYS A 167 -5.11 35.77 -10.00
C LYS A 167 -4.57 36.68 -11.09
#